data_AF-X6M906-F1
#
_entry.id   AF-X6M906-F1
#
_cell.length_a   1.000
_cell.length_b   1.000
_cell.length_c   1.000
_cell.angle_alpha   90.00
_cell.angle_beta   90.00
_cell.angle_gamma   90.00
#
_symmetry.space_group_name_H-M   'P 1'
#
loop_
_entity.id
_entity.type
_entity.pdbx_description
1 polymer ?
#
loop_
_entity_poly.entity_id
_entity_poly.type
_entity_poly.pdbx_seq_one_letter_code
_entity_poly.pdbx_strand_id
1 'polypeptide(L)'
;MSVQNVKTVSPFRKVINTLYEFGAPIISVVDVVTDIMVTFQFYQNGRMTFFWISLCILLLAQVCYSMLFTLFYADHWSTRWRMVAFACIFPLGQFVPLFMWLDSFKLKFVSKILKSMGLQSNAFDEKTCPEDMDELQFWLEQKLRSQGGFIIESIIEGI
;
A
#
# COMPACT_ATOMS: atom_id res chain seq x y z
N MET A 1 41.84 5.16 2.92
CA MET A 1 41.14 5.99 1.92
C MET A 1 40.52 5.06 0.89
N SER A 2 39.27 4.66 1.10
CA SER A 2 38.50 3.84 0.14
C SER A 2 37.65 4.76 -0.72
N VAL A 3 37.95 4.75 -2.02
CA VAL A 3 37.30 5.53 -3.07
C VAL A 3 35.82 5.13 -3.16
N GLN A 4 34.93 6.06 -2.83
CA GLN A 4 33.49 5.92 -3.10
C GLN A 4 33.27 6.02 -4.62
N ASN A 5 32.88 4.89 -5.20
CA ASN A 5 32.55 4.75 -6.60
C ASN A 5 31.13 5.28 -6.82
N VAL A 6 31.02 6.58 -7.12
CA VAL A 6 29.75 7.24 -7.47
C VAL A 6 29.33 6.72 -8.84
N LYS A 7 28.49 5.68 -8.89
CA LYS A 7 27.84 5.23 -10.12
C LYS A 7 26.94 6.35 -10.62
N THR A 8 27.36 7.01 -11.70
CA THR A 8 26.56 8.00 -12.41
C THR A 8 25.37 7.30 -13.08
N VAL A 9 24.19 7.38 -12.46
CA VAL A 9 22.94 6.85 -13.01
C VAL A 9 22.65 7.53 -14.35
N SER A 10 22.47 6.72 -15.41
CA SER A 10 22.24 7.22 -16.77
C SER A 10 20.95 8.05 -16.86
N PRO A 11 20.89 9.10 -17.72
CA PRO A 11 19.72 9.96 -17.83
C PRO A 11 18.45 9.19 -18.22
N PHE A 12 18.59 8.09 -18.94
CA PHE A 12 17.49 7.19 -19.29
C PHE A 12 16.87 6.49 -18.08
N ARG A 13 17.71 6.02 -17.13
CA ARG A 13 17.22 5.43 -15.87
C ARG A 13 16.49 6.45 -15.01
N LYS A 14 16.94 7.72 -15.01
CA LYS A 14 16.23 8.80 -14.30
C LYS A 14 14.83 9.03 -14.86
N VAL A 15 14.68 9.07 -16.19
CA VAL A 15 13.36 9.23 -16.83
C VAL A 15 12.44 8.05 -16.52
N ILE A 16 12.95 6.82 -16.56
CA ILE A 16 12.17 5.62 -16.22
C ILE A 16 11.77 5.65 -14.74
N ASN A 17 12.68 5.95 -13.82
CA ASN A 17 12.36 6.02 -12.40
C ASN A 17 11.30 7.10 -12.13
N THR A 18 11.43 8.29 -12.75
CA THR A 18 10.41 9.34 -12.63
C THR A 18 9.07 8.89 -13.20
N LEU A 19 9.03 8.24 -14.36
CA LEU A 19 7.79 7.71 -14.92
C LEU A 19 7.18 6.61 -14.05
N TYR A 20 8.00 5.78 -13.41
CA TYR A 20 7.56 4.72 -12.52
C TYR A 20 6.98 5.30 -11.22
N GLU A 21 7.72 6.25 -10.62
CA GLU A 21 7.30 7.01 -9.45
C GLU A 21 5.96 7.69 -9.69
N PHE A 22 5.71 8.35 -10.81
CA PHE A 22 4.40 8.95 -11.09
C PHE A 22 3.36 7.97 -11.64
N GLY A 23 3.77 6.88 -12.27
CA GLY A 23 2.90 5.91 -12.92
C GLY A 23 2.14 5.03 -11.93
N ALA A 24 2.82 4.50 -10.92
CA ALA A 24 2.24 3.62 -9.89
C ALA A 24 1.00 4.21 -9.19
N PRO A 25 1.01 5.45 -8.66
CA PRO A 25 -0.17 6.04 -8.02
C PRO A 25 -1.29 6.33 -9.01
N ILE A 26 -0.97 6.75 -10.25
CA ILE A 26 -1.96 7.02 -11.28
C ILE A 26 -2.67 5.72 -11.64
N ILE A 27 -1.92 4.64 -11.85
CA ILE A 27 -2.47 3.30 -12.10
C ILE A 27 -3.33 2.87 -10.93
N SER A 28 -2.89 3.06 -9.68
CA SER A 28 -3.69 2.72 -8.50
C SER A 28 -5.01 3.50 -8.42
N VAL A 29 -5.01 4.80 -8.74
CA VAL A 29 -6.24 5.60 -8.78
C VAL A 29 -7.16 5.15 -9.92
N VAL A 30 -6.58 4.89 -11.10
CA VAL A 30 -7.33 4.39 -12.27
C VAL A 30 -7.95 3.02 -11.98
N ASP A 31 -7.24 2.13 -11.30
CA ASP A 31 -7.71 0.81 -10.90
C ASP A 31 -8.94 0.92 -9.98
N VAL A 32 -8.85 1.73 -8.92
CA VAL A 32 -9.98 1.99 -8.02
C VAL A 32 -11.20 2.55 -8.76
N VAL A 33 -10.99 3.53 -9.64
CA VAL A 33 -12.07 4.12 -10.44
C VAL A 33 -12.68 3.09 -11.38
N THR A 34 -11.84 2.27 -12.02
CA THR A 34 -12.26 1.24 -12.97
C THR A 34 -13.06 0.14 -12.26
N ASP A 35 -12.64 -0.31 -11.09
CA ASP A 35 -13.37 -1.31 -10.30
C ASP A 35 -14.75 -0.80 -9.86
N ILE A 36 -14.85 0.46 -9.45
CA ILE A 36 -16.14 1.10 -9.11
C ILE A 36 -17.02 1.18 -10.36
N MET A 37 -16.47 1.59 -11.51
CA MET A 37 -17.21 1.68 -12.76
C MET A 37 -17.72 0.32 -13.24
N VAL A 38 -16.87 -0.72 -13.22
CA VAL A 38 -17.23 -2.08 -13.60
C VAL A 38 -18.31 -2.64 -12.67
N THR A 39 -18.18 -2.44 -11.36
CA THR A 39 -19.18 -2.83 -10.38
C THR A 39 -20.52 -2.14 -10.64
N PHE A 40 -20.50 -0.83 -10.90
CA PHE A 40 -21.70 -0.06 -11.24
C PHE A 40 -22.34 -0.50 -12.55
N GLN A 41 -21.53 -0.86 -13.55
CA GLN A 41 -22.01 -1.38 -14.82
C GLN A 41 -22.70 -2.75 -14.66
N PHE A 42 -22.18 -3.64 -13.81
CA PHE A 42 -22.85 -4.91 -13.53
C PHE A 42 -24.17 -4.73 -12.80
N TYR A 43 -24.25 -3.75 -11.90
CA TYR A 43 -25.50 -3.36 -11.24
C TYR A 43 -26.54 -2.87 -12.26
N GLN A 44 -26.17 -1.93 -13.15
CA GLN A 44 -27.08 -1.41 -14.17
C GLN A 44 -27.56 -2.49 -15.15
N ASN A 45 -26.68 -3.41 -15.53
CA ASN A 45 -27.00 -4.49 -16.48
C ASN A 45 -27.76 -5.66 -15.83
N GLY A 46 -28.14 -5.57 -14.54
CA GLY A 46 -28.86 -6.62 -13.82
C GLY A 46 -28.05 -7.89 -13.59
N ARG A 47 -26.73 -7.87 -13.81
CA ARG A 47 -25.84 -9.02 -13.67
C ARG A 47 -25.38 -9.18 -12.22
N MET A 48 -26.32 -9.53 -11.34
CA MET A 48 -26.11 -9.51 -9.88
C MET A 48 -24.99 -10.44 -9.41
N THR A 49 -24.76 -11.59 -10.03
CA THR A 49 -23.65 -12.49 -9.65
C THR A 49 -22.29 -11.81 -9.83
N PHE A 50 -22.08 -11.16 -10.97
CA PHE A 50 -20.82 -10.44 -11.24
C PHE A 50 -20.70 -9.19 -10.36
N PHE A 51 -21.81 -8.49 -10.11
CA PHE A 51 -21.84 -7.39 -9.15
C PHE A 51 -21.37 -7.81 -7.75
N TRP A 52 -21.91 -8.91 -7.20
CA TRP A 52 -21.50 -9.39 -5.88
C TRP A 52 -20.03 -9.82 -5.84
N ILE A 53 -19.54 -10.48 -6.89
CA ILE A 53 -18.12 -10.85 -6.99
C ILE A 53 -17.23 -9.60 -7.00
N SER A 54 -17.52 -8.62 -7.87
CA SER A 54 -16.76 -7.36 -7.94
C SER A 54 -16.83 -6.58 -6.63
N LEU A 55 -17.99 -6.52 -5.99
CA LEU A 55 -18.17 -5.88 -4.68
C LEU A 55 -17.35 -6.58 -3.59
N CYS A 56 -17.32 -7.91 -3.58
CA CYS A 56 -16.48 -8.67 -2.65
C CYS A 56 -14.99 -8.37 -2.84
N ILE A 57 -14.52 -8.25 -4.08
CA ILE A 57 -13.13 -7.89 -4.39
C ILE A 57 -12.82 -6.47 -3.88
N LEU A 58 -13.70 -5.50 -4.15
CA LEU A 58 -13.56 -4.13 -3.66
C LEU A 58 -13.50 -4.05 -2.12
N LEU A 59 -14.37 -4.79 -1.43
CA LEU A 59 -14.38 -4.86 0.02
C LEU A 59 -13.12 -5.53 0.57
N LEU A 60 -12.66 -6.62 -0.06
CA LEU A 60 -11.43 -7.30 0.34
C LEU A 60 -10.21 -6.39 0.18
N ALA A 61 -10.09 -5.70 -0.96
CA ALA A 61 -9.04 -4.72 -1.20
C ALA A 61 -9.05 -3.62 -0.13
N GLN A 62 -10.24 -3.10 0.20
CA GLN A 62 -10.40 -2.07 1.22
C GLN A 62 -9.99 -2.55 2.62
N VAL A 63 -10.33 -3.79 2.99
CA VAL A 63 -9.86 -4.42 4.24
C VAL A 63 -8.33 -4.52 4.24
N CYS A 64 -7.74 -5.06 3.18
CA CYS A 64 -6.29 -5.24 3.05
C CYS A 64 -5.54 -3.91 3.18
N TYR A 65 -5.97 -2.88 2.46
CA TYR A 65 -5.33 -1.56 2.52
C TYR A 65 -5.50 -0.87 3.87
N SER A 66 -6.67 -1.02 4.51
CA SER A 66 -6.91 -0.46 5.85
C SER A 66 -6.07 -1.17 6.91
N MET A 67 -5.88 -2.49 6.79
CA MET A 67 -4.96 -3.25 7.64
C MET A 67 -3.52 -2.80 7.41
N LEU A 68 -3.12 -2.62 6.15
CA LEU A 68 -1.80 -2.16 5.77
C LEU A 68 -1.50 -0.81 6.44
N PHE A 69 -2.40 0.18 6.29
CA PHE A 69 -2.25 1.48 6.94
C PHE A 69 -2.12 1.36 8.47
N THR A 70 -2.99 0.57 9.10
CA THR A 70 -2.99 0.38 10.55
C THR A 70 -1.68 -0.27 11.03
N LEU A 71 -1.14 -1.23 10.25
CA LEU A 71 0.13 -1.89 10.54
C LEU A 71 1.33 -0.98 10.38
N PHE A 72 1.29 -0.02 9.46
CA PHE A 72 2.41 0.90 9.25
C PHE A 72 2.41 2.08 10.21
N TYR A 73 1.25 2.66 10.46
CA TYR A 73 1.14 3.94 11.14
C TYR A 73 0.66 3.82 12.60
N ALA A 74 0.04 2.70 12.99
CA ALA A 74 -0.52 2.49 14.32
C ALA A 74 0.09 1.28 15.06
N ASP A 75 1.22 0.73 14.59
CA ASP A 75 1.82 -0.46 15.23
C ASP A 75 2.22 -0.21 16.69
N HIS A 76 2.65 1.01 17.00
CA HIS A 76 3.03 1.46 18.34
C HIS A 76 1.85 1.66 19.30
N TRP A 77 0.60 1.64 18.81
CA TRP A 77 -0.60 1.80 19.64
C TRP A 77 -1.10 0.46 20.20
N SER A 78 -1.76 0.50 21.37
CA SER A 78 -2.43 -0.68 21.92
C SER A 78 -3.54 -1.20 20.99
N THR A 79 -3.87 -2.50 21.07
CA THR A 79 -4.84 -3.17 20.19
C THR A 79 -6.19 -2.45 20.05
N ARG A 80 -6.69 -1.84 21.13
CA ARG A 80 -7.97 -1.10 21.11
C ARG A 80 -7.88 0.13 20.20
N TRP A 81 -6.81 0.91 20.33
CA TRP A 81 -6.57 2.10 19.52
C TRP A 81 -6.24 1.74 18.06
N ARG A 82 -5.61 0.59 17.82
CA ARG A 82 -5.42 0.04 16.47
C ARG A 82 -6.74 -0.27 15.78
N MET A 83 -7.71 -0.85 16.49
CA MET A 83 -9.05 -1.08 15.93
C MET A 83 -9.78 0.24 15.63
N VAL A 84 -9.64 1.25 16.48
CA VAL A 84 -10.20 2.59 16.21
C VAL A 84 -9.54 3.22 14.98
N ALA A 85 -8.22 3.15 14.86
CA ALA A 85 -7.51 3.65 13.68
C ALA A 85 -7.95 2.92 12.40
N PHE A 86 -8.08 1.59 12.46
CA PHE A 86 -8.61 0.77 11.37
C PHE A 86 -10.02 1.21 10.98
N ALA A 87 -10.93 1.38 11.94
CA ALA A 87 -12.30 1.80 11.66
C ALA A 87 -12.37 3.21 11.06
N CYS A 88 -11.50 4.13 11.50
CA CYS A 88 -11.41 5.49 10.95
C CYS A 88 -10.85 5.51 9.54
N ILE A 89 -9.84 4.69 9.23
CA ILE A 89 -9.23 4.64 7.89
C ILE A 89 -10.02 3.75 6.93
N PHE A 90 -10.85 2.83 7.44
CA PHE A 90 -11.64 1.91 6.63
C PHE A 90 -12.37 2.57 5.45
N PRO A 91 -13.15 3.66 5.61
CA PRO A 91 -13.80 4.33 4.48
C PRO A 91 -12.83 4.97 3.48
N LEU A 92 -11.58 5.20 3.88
CA LEU A 92 -10.51 5.79 3.06
C LEU A 92 -9.48 4.75 2.59
N GLY A 93 -9.72 3.47 2.86
CA GLY A 93 -8.76 2.39 2.62
C GLY A 93 -8.26 2.33 1.18
N GLN A 94 -9.13 2.60 0.20
CA GLN A 94 -8.77 2.58 -1.21
C GLN A 94 -7.76 3.66 -1.62
N PHE A 95 -7.62 4.73 -0.84
CA PHE A 95 -6.62 5.80 -1.09
C PHE A 95 -5.30 5.56 -0.38
N VAL A 96 -5.17 4.50 0.43
CA VAL A 96 -3.94 4.22 1.19
C VAL A 96 -2.70 4.10 0.30
N PRO A 97 -2.72 3.43 -0.87
CA PRO A 97 -1.56 3.40 -1.77
C PRO A 97 -1.14 4.79 -2.22
N LEU A 98 -2.11 5.66 -2.54
CA LEU A 98 -1.86 7.06 -2.89
C LEU A 98 -1.24 7.83 -1.72
N PHE A 99 -1.75 7.63 -0.50
CA PHE A 99 -1.20 8.27 0.69
C PHE A 99 0.22 7.83 1.00
N MET A 100 0.52 6.53 0.88
CA MET A 100 1.88 5.99 1.08
C MET A 100 2.86 6.51 0.03
N TRP A 101 2.41 6.57 -1.23
CA TRP A 101 3.16 7.19 -2.30
C TRP A 101 3.42 8.69 -2.04
N LEU A 102 2.42 9.40 -1.54
CA LEU A 102 2.56 10.83 -1.25
C LEU A 102 3.45 11.10 -0.02
N ASP A 103 3.52 10.16 0.91
CA ASP A 103 4.46 10.17 2.05
C ASP A 103 5.92 9.92 1.61
N SER A 104 6.15 9.13 0.54
CA SER A 104 7.50 8.83 0.02
C SER A 104 8.26 10.08 -0.46
N PHE A 105 7.56 11.13 -0.90
CA PHE A 105 8.16 12.42 -1.26
C PHE A 105 8.63 13.25 -0.05
N LYS A 106 8.46 12.76 1.18
CA LYS A 106 8.80 13.48 2.43
C LYS A 106 8.21 14.88 2.49
N LEU A 107 7.02 15.08 1.92
CA LEU A 107 6.37 16.38 1.90
C LEU A 107 6.04 16.82 3.35
N LYS A 108 6.52 18.01 3.71
CA LYS A 108 6.37 18.58 5.07
C LYS A 108 4.91 18.70 5.52
N PHE A 109 3.97 18.79 4.57
CA PHE A 109 2.54 18.87 4.86
C PHE A 109 1.98 17.53 5.39
N VAL A 110 2.39 16.42 4.78
CA VAL A 110 1.91 15.06 5.05
C VAL A 110 2.38 14.61 6.42
N SER A 111 3.69 14.76 6.65
CA SER A 111 4.30 14.55 7.96
C SER A 111 3.70 15.43 9.05
N LYS A 112 3.27 16.67 8.73
CA LYS A 112 2.57 17.54 9.69
C LYS A 112 1.16 17.05 10.00
N ILE A 113 0.41 16.55 9.02
CA ILE A 113 -0.91 15.94 9.25
C ILE A 113 -0.78 14.65 10.07
N LEU A 114 0.11 13.74 9.67
CA LEU A 114 0.37 12.48 10.38
C LEU A 114 0.80 12.73 11.83
N LYS A 115 1.72 13.67 12.04
CA LYS A 115 2.17 14.08 13.37
C LYS A 115 1.05 14.76 14.17
N SER A 116 0.19 15.55 13.53
CA SER A 116 -0.99 16.15 14.17
C SER A 116 -2.02 15.10 14.58
N MET A 117 -2.11 13.97 13.86
CA MET A 117 -2.96 12.85 14.22
C MET A 117 -2.29 11.89 15.23
N GLY A 118 -1.03 12.16 15.62
CA GLY A 118 -0.27 11.32 16.55
C GLY A 118 0.22 10.00 15.93
N LEU A 119 0.15 9.84 14.61
CA LEU A 119 0.67 8.67 13.92
C LEU A 119 2.15 8.88 13.63
N GLN A 120 2.98 8.01 14.20
CA GLN A 120 4.38 7.87 13.83
C GLN A 120 4.49 6.87 12.68
N SER A 121 5.02 7.34 11.55
CA SER A 121 5.30 6.48 10.41
C SER A 121 6.57 5.68 10.69
N ASN A 122 6.42 4.48 11.23
CA ASN A 122 7.53 3.51 11.34
C ASN A 122 7.88 2.89 9.98
N ALA A 123 7.15 3.25 8.92
CA ALA A 123 7.34 2.72 7.57
C ALA A 123 8.69 3.13 6.95
N PHE A 124 9.29 4.23 7.40
CA PHE A 124 10.43 4.88 6.73
C PHE A 124 11.74 4.89 7.52
N ASP A 125 11.77 4.27 8.71
CA ASP A 125 13.02 4.14 9.47
C ASP A 125 13.87 2.97 8.94
N GLU A 126 14.76 3.34 8.02
CA GLU A 126 16.14 2.85 7.96
C GLU A 126 16.37 1.38 7.56
N LYS A 127 15.71 0.91 6.50
CA LYS A 127 16.25 -0.19 5.69
C LYS A 127 16.34 0.23 4.24
N THR A 128 17.55 0.27 3.70
CA THR A 128 17.89 0.63 2.34
C THR A 128 17.04 -0.17 1.35
N CYS A 129 15.99 0.44 0.81
CA CYS A 129 15.19 -0.18 -0.23
C CYS A 129 16.02 -0.20 -1.52
N PRO A 130 16.05 -1.31 -2.27
CA PRO A 130 16.63 -1.33 -3.60
C PRO A 130 15.98 -0.26 -4.50
N GLU A 131 16.79 0.48 -5.28
CA GLU A 131 16.31 1.56 -6.18
C GLU A 131 15.31 1.10 -7.26
N ASP A 132 15.08 -0.22 -7.38
CA ASP A 132 14.26 -0.88 -8.38
C ASP A 132 12.92 -1.45 -7.86
N MET A 133 12.62 -1.34 -6.55
CA MET A 133 11.37 -1.84 -5.97
C MET A 133 10.64 -0.75 -5.18
N ASP A 134 9.31 -0.71 -5.34
CA ASP A 134 8.44 0.09 -4.48
C ASP A 134 8.62 -0.35 -3.03
N GLU A 135 8.85 0.58 -2.11
CA GLU A 135 9.08 0.31 -0.69
C GLU A 135 7.93 -0.49 -0.04
N LEU A 136 6.70 -0.29 -0.55
CA LEU A 136 5.52 -1.05 -0.16
C LEU A 136 5.59 -2.50 -0.62
N GLN A 137 6.03 -2.75 -1.86
CA GLN A 137 6.24 -4.10 -2.39
C GLN A 137 7.37 -4.79 -1.61
N PHE A 138 8.47 -4.11 -1.38
CA PHE A 138 9.59 -4.64 -0.61
C PHE A 138 9.20 -5.00 0.83
N TRP A 139 8.42 -4.16 1.49
CA TRP A 139 7.91 -4.46 2.83
C TRP A 139 6.86 -5.56 2.82
N LEU A 140 5.95 -5.56 1.85
CA LEU A 140 4.95 -6.62 1.68
C LEU A 140 5.63 -7.96 1.44
N GLU A 141 6.68 -7.99 0.62
CA GLU A 141 7.53 -9.17 0.42
C GLU A 141 8.22 -9.60 1.71
N GLN A 142 8.78 -8.67 2.51
CA GLN A 142 9.36 -9.02 3.82
C GLN A 142 8.31 -9.58 4.79
N LYS A 143 7.11 -8.99 4.81
CA LYS A 143 6.01 -9.42 5.68
C LYS A 143 5.47 -10.78 5.23
N LEU A 144 5.21 -10.96 3.94
CA LEU A 144 4.84 -12.23 3.32
C LEU A 144 5.93 -13.28 3.50
N ARG A 145 7.21 -12.92 3.50
CA ARG A 145 8.29 -13.88 3.76
C ARG A 145 8.35 -14.29 5.23
N SER A 146 8.07 -13.37 6.15
CA SER A 146 8.06 -13.66 7.59
C SER A 146 6.80 -14.41 8.05
N GLN A 147 5.66 -14.22 7.39
CA GLN A 147 4.38 -14.86 7.74
C GLN A 147 3.94 -15.95 6.75
N GLY A 148 4.51 -15.99 5.55
CA GLY A 148 4.18 -16.95 4.50
C GLY A 148 4.64 -18.36 4.81
N GLY A 149 5.64 -18.53 5.69
CA GLY A 149 5.97 -19.84 6.26
C GLY A 149 4.74 -20.50 6.88
N PHE A 150 3.95 -19.75 7.65
CA PHE A 150 2.72 -20.23 8.27
C PHE A 150 1.60 -20.51 7.24
N ILE A 151 1.47 -19.68 6.20
CA ILE A 151 0.46 -19.89 5.14
C ILE A 151 0.77 -21.14 4.32
N ILE A 152 2.04 -21.34 3.95
CA ILE A 152 2.49 -22.53 3.22
C ILE A 152 2.36 -23.77 4.09
N GLU A 153 2.72 -23.70 5.38
CA GLU A 153 2.54 -24.78 6.35
C GLU A 153 1.06 -25.15 6.52
N SER A 154 0.17 -24.15 6.62
CA SER A 154 -1.29 -24.37 6.68
C SER A 154 -1.86 -25.02 5.42
N ILE A 155 -1.32 -24.71 4.24
CA ILE A 155 -1.74 -25.31 2.96
C ILE A 155 -1.22 -26.75 2.85
N ILE A 156 -0.01 -27.02 3.34
CA ILE A 156 0.59 -28.37 3.34
C ILE A 156 -0.11 -29.29 4.36
N GLU A 157 -0.44 -28.79 5.57
CA GLU A 157 -1.17 -29.57 6.57
C GLU A 157 -2.66 -29.73 6.26
N GLY A 158 -3.22 -28.88 5.40
CA GLY A 158 -4.63 -28.92 4.98
C GLY A 158 -4.95 -29.88 3.83
N ILE A 159 -3.95 -30.56 3.26
CA ILE A 159 -4.07 -31.61 2.22
C ILE A 159 -3.81 -32.97 2.86
#